data_AF-A0A0D4CL30-F1
#
_entry.id   AF-A0A0D4CL30-F1
#
_cell.length_a   1.000
_cell.length_b   1.000
_cell.length_c   1.000
_cell.angle_alpha   90.00
_cell.angle_beta   90.00
_cell.angle_gamma   90.00
#
_symmetry.space_group_name_H-M   'P 1'
#
loop_
_entity.id
_entity.type
_entity.pdbx_description
1 polymer ?
#
loop_
_entity_poly.entity_id
_entity_poly.type
_entity_poly.pdbx_seq_one_letter_code
_entity_poly.pdbx_strand_id
1 'polypeptide(L)'
;MDQKHFQTLRALNRSGYAADQVAEGLNRDSRANAKRWSEESIETDLATSKRLPIGWKNDGLSTLTRLRIYEIRDALERKGLESSWWFVAEQLSADMWLIDNPFLMRSFSVSFHEDERIDGFWYDTGDAKIKTSNLIEAILLSQP
;
A
#
# COMPACT_ATOMS: atom_id res chain seq x y z
N MET A 1 -11.93 19.94 8.01
CA MET A 1 -10.52 19.52 7.91
C MET A 1 -9.90 19.60 9.28
N ASP A 2 -9.50 18.44 9.83
CA ASP A 2 -9.22 18.28 11.26
C ASP A 2 -7.77 18.64 11.64
N GLN A 3 -7.57 19.21 12.82
CA GLN A 3 -6.29 19.77 13.26
C GLN A 3 -5.19 18.70 13.41
N LYS A 4 -5.59 17.45 13.67
CA LYS A 4 -4.71 16.27 13.68
C LYS A 4 -4.11 15.96 12.31
N HIS A 5 -4.88 16.14 11.23
CA HIS A 5 -4.43 15.90 9.85
C HIS A 5 -3.22 16.76 9.50
N PHE A 6 -3.25 18.04 9.86
CA PHE A 6 -2.13 18.96 9.65
C PHE A 6 -0.94 18.69 10.56
N GLN A 7 -1.13 18.16 11.76
CA GLN A 7 -0.03 17.80 12.65
C GLN A 7 0.72 16.55 12.16
N THR A 8 0.00 15.51 11.70
CA THR A 8 0.59 14.31 11.10
C THR A 8 1.38 14.65 9.83
N LEU A 9 0.80 15.47 8.94
CA LEU A 9 1.48 15.94 7.72
C LEU A 9 2.71 16.81 8.02
N ARG A 10 2.64 17.70 9.02
CA ARG A 10 3.78 18.53 9.44
C ARG A 10 4.89 17.72 10.10
N ALA A 11 4.57 16.65 10.81
CA ALA A 11 5.55 15.74 11.41
C ALA A 11 6.27 14.91 10.35
N LEU A 12 5.53 14.38 9.36
CA LEU A 12 6.09 13.61 8.24
C LEU A 12 7.01 14.45 7.34
N ASN A 13 6.69 15.73 7.12
CA ASN A 13 7.47 16.60 6.23
C ASN A 13 8.76 17.19 6.84
N ARG A 14 9.01 17.07 8.15
CA ARG A 14 10.10 17.80 8.82
C ARG A 14 11.40 17.05 9.02
N SER A 15 11.46 15.74 8.80
CA SER A 15 12.73 15.01 8.88
C SER A 15 12.67 13.76 8.02
N GLY A 16 13.60 13.58 7.07
CA GLY A 16 13.75 12.30 6.36
C GLY A 16 13.87 11.12 7.32
N TYR A 17 14.42 11.35 8.52
CA TYR A 17 14.44 10.41 9.65
C TYR A 17 13.06 9.91 10.11
N ALA A 18 12.00 10.69 9.98
CA ALA A 18 10.64 10.25 10.37
C ALA A 18 10.05 9.27 9.35
N ALA A 19 10.35 9.41 8.05
CA ALA A 19 9.82 8.53 7.02
C ALA A 19 10.39 7.11 7.15
N ASP A 20 11.70 6.99 7.37
CA ASP A 20 12.37 5.69 7.54
C ASP A 20 11.88 4.98 8.82
N GLN A 21 11.73 5.72 9.93
CA GLN A 21 11.19 5.17 11.18
C GLN A 21 9.73 4.71 11.04
N VAL A 22 8.93 5.45 10.28
CA VAL A 22 7.55 5.05 9.98
C VAL A 22 7.52 3.76 9.17
N ALA A 23 8.35 3.67 8.11
CA ALA A 23 8.41 2.48 7.27
C ALA A 23 8.89 1.24 8.05
N GLU A 24 9.92 1.39 8.89
CA GLU A 24 10.38 0.32 9.78
C GLU A 24 9.29 -0.12 10.76
N GLY A 25 8.55 0.84 11.33
CA GLY A 25 7.39 0.56 12.18
C GLY A 25 6.32 -0.26 11.46
N LEU A 26 5.93 0.15 10.26
CA LEU A 26 4.96 -0.56 9.42
C LEU A 26 5.44 -1.98 9.10
N ASN A 27 6.70 -2.15 8.69
CA ASN A 27 7.27 -3.48 8.38
C ASN A 27 7.31 -4.40 9.60
N ARG A 28 7.68 -3.87 10.77
CA ARG A 28 7.71 -4.62 12.03
C ARG A 28 6.29 -5.07 12.42
N ASP A 29 5.32 -4.16 12.31
CA ASP A 29 3.94 -4.41 12.69
C ASP A 29 3.28 -5.40 11.74
N SER A 30 3.53 -5.32 10.42
CA SER A 30 3.09 -6.33 9.44
C SER A 30 3.59 -7.72 9.82
N ARG A 31 4.89 -7.86 10.12
CA ARG A 31 5.49 -9.13 10.54
C ARG A 31 4.91 -9.65 11.84
N ALA A 32 4.74 -8.77 12.83
CA ALA A 32 4.20 -9.14 14.13
C ALA A 32 2.74 -9.61 14.04
N ASN A 33 1.92 -8.93 13.22
CA ASN A 33 0.53 -9.30 13.02
C ASN A 33 0.36 -10.54 12.16
N ALA A 34 1.17 -10.72 11.11
CA ALA A 34 1.18 -11.94 10.30
C ALA A 34 1.45 -13.19 11.15
N LYS A 35 2.36 -13.11 12.13
CA LYS A 35 2.64 -14.24 13.06
C LYS A 35 1.48 -14.59 13.98
N ARG A 36 0.49 -13.70 14.15
CA ARG A 36 -0.68 -13.93 15.00
C ARG A 36 -1.84 -14.58 14.24
N TRP A 37 -1.78 -14.61 12.92
CA TRP A 37 -2.79 -15.25 12.11
C TRP A 37 -2.62 -16.76 12.17
N SER A 38 -3.74 -17.49 12.29
CA SER A 38 -3.71 -18.94 12.11
C SER A 38 -3.47 -19.27 10.64
N GLU A 39 -2.93 -20.45 10.38
CA GLU A 39 -2.73 -20.96 9.02
C GLU A 39 -4.06 -20.97 8.23
N GLU A 40 -5.16 -21.34 8.88
CA GLU A 40 -6.52 -21.29 8.32
C GLU A 40 -6.96 -19.86 7.94
N SER A 41 -6.65 -18.85 8.76
CA SER A 41 -6.95 -17.45 8.43
C SER A 41 -6.10 -16.96 7.25
N ILE A 42 -4.82 -17.36 7.18
CA ILE A 42 -3.93 -17.02 6.06
C ILE A 42 -4.46 -17.64 4.76
N GLU A 43 -4.80 -18.93 4.78
CA GLU A 43 -5.36 -19.62 3.61
C GLU A 43 -6.69 -18.99 3.19
N THR A 44 -7.58 -18.73 4.13
CA THR A 44 -8.89 -18.15 3.82
C THR A 44 -8.75 -16.73 3.26
N ASP A 45 -8.03 -15.83 3.91
CA ASP A 45 -7.96 -14.43 3.48
C ASP A 45 -6.99 -14.20 2.33
N LEU A 46 -5.90 -14.96 2.19
CA LEU A 46 -4.99 -14.76 1.04
C LEU A 46 -5.42 -15.56 -0.18
N ALA A 47 -5.85 -16.83 -0.02
CA ALA A 47 -6.19 -17.68 -1.16
C ALA A 47 -7.59 -17.39 -1.71
N THR A 48 -8.57 -17.05 -0.87
CA THR A 48 -9.96 -16.82 -1.32
C THR A 48 -10.16 -15.44 -1.94
N SER A 49 -9.38 -14.45 -1.51
CA SER A 49 -9.51 -13.05 -1.93
C SER A 49 -8.90 -12.73 -3.29
N LYS A 50 -8.23 -13.69 -3.94
CA LYS A 50 -7.47 -13.49 -5.20
C LYS A 50 -6.45 -12.32 -5.12
N ARG A 51 -5.92 -12.04 -3.93
CA ARG A 51 -4.89 -11.02 -3.72
C ARG A 51 -3.65 -11.39 -4.52
N LEU A 52 -3.14 -10.43 -5.29
CA LEU A 52 -1.94 -10.63 -6.09
C LEU A 52 -0.72 -10.05 -5.35
N PRO A 53 0.26 -10.87 -4.95
CA PRO A 53 1.40 -10.40 -4.17
C PRO A 53 2.33 -9.49 -4.99
N ILE A 54 2.74 -8.37 -4.41
CA ILE A 54 3.60 -7.39 -5.11
C ILE A 54 5.07 -7.83 -5.07
N GLY A 55 5.58 -8.25 -3.90
CA GLY A 55 6.99 -8.62 -3.72
C GLY A 55 7.34 -10.05 -4.15
N TRP A 56 6.41 -10.84 -4.68
CA TRP A 56 6.61 -12.27 -4.97
C TRP A 56 6.80 -12.52 -6.48
N LYS A 57 7.19 -13.74 -6.83
CA LYS A 57 7.29 -14.15 -8.24
C LYS A 57 5.89 -14.27 -8.84
N ASN A 58 5.65 -13.48 -9.88
CA ASN A 58 4.34 -13.35 -10.51
C ASN A 58 4.29 -14.03 -11.88
N ASP A 59 4.39 -15.36 -11.88
CA ASP A 59 4.30 -16.18 -13.09
C ASP A 59 2.89 -16.10 -13.70
N GLY A 60 2.77 -16.13 -15.03
CA GLY A 60 1.47 -16.15 -15.73
C GLY A 60 0.76 -14.80 -15.91
N LEU A 61 1.28 -13.69 -15.33
CA LEU A 61 0.71 -12.36 -15.55
C LEU A 61 1.03 -11.77 -16.94
N SER A 62 0.18 -10.87 -17.41
CA SER A 62 0.45 -10.03 -18.59
C SER A 62 1.64 -9.09 -18.38
N THR A 63 2.30 -8.67 -19.46
CA THR A 63 3.42 -7.71 -19.40
C THR A 63 3.00 -6.40 -18.72
N LEU A 64 1.84 -5.86 -19.06
CA LEU A 64 1.31 -4.62 -18.49
C LEU A 64 1.09 -4.74 -16.98
N THR A 65 0.49 -5.85 -16.54
CA THR A 65 0.29 -6.10 -15.12
C THR A 65 1.62 -6.19 -14.37
N ARG A 66 2.64 -6.84 -14.97
CA ARG A 66 3.98 -6.94 -14.37
C ARG A 66 4.67 -5.58 -14.25
N LEU A 67 4.52 -4.70 -15.25
CA LEU A 67 5.10 -3.35 -15.20
C LEU A 67 4.50 -2.53 -14.05
N ARG A 68 3.18 -2.54 -13.90
CA ARG A 68 2.54 -1.84 -12.78
C ARG A 68 2.94 -2.38 -11.41
N ILE A 69 3.02 -3.71 -11.28
CA ILE A 69 3.51 -4.32 -10.03
C ILE A 69 4.96 -3.91 -9.76
N TYR A 70 5.80 -3.85 -10.79
CA TYR A 70 7.17 -3.38 -10.65
C TYR A 70 7.22 -1.92 -10.17
N GLU A 71 6.43 -1.03 -10.75
CA GLU A 71 6.35 0.37 -10.33
C GLU A 71 5.86 0.52 -8.88
N ILE A 72 4.82 -0.24 -8.49
CA ILE A 72 4.34 -0.24 -7.09
C ILE A 72 5.42 -0.77 -6.14
N ARG A 73 6.08 -1.86 -6.51
CA ARG A 73 7.16 -2.46 -5.73
C ARG A 73 8.30 -1.48 -5.51
N ASP A 74 8.78 -0.86 -6.58
CA ASP A 74 9.85 0.14 -6.53
C ASP A 74 9.43 1.36 -5.68
N ALA A 75 8.19 1.83 -5.79
CA ALA A 75 7.68 2.92 -4.96
C ALA A 75 7.64 2.57 -3.46
N LEU A 76 7.21 1.36 -3.10
CA LEU A 76 7.23 0.84 -1.73
C LEU A 76 8.67 0.75 -1.20
N GLU A 77 9.54 0.10 -1.96
CA GLU A 77 10.93 -0.17 -1.54
C GLU A 77 11.76 1.11 -1.43
N ARG A 78 11.53 2.11 -2.29
CA ARG A 78 12.13 3.45 -2.16
C ARG A 78 11.72 4.20 -0.89
N LYS A 79 10.59 3.81 -0.29
CA LYS A 79 10.15 4.33 1.02
C LYS A 79 10.53 3.42 2.18
N GLY A 80 11.36 2.40 1.93
CA GLY A 80 11.79 1.45 2.96
C GLY A 80 10.72 0.43 3.36
N LEU A 81 9.63 0.30 2.61
CA LEU A 81 8.58 -0.68 2.88
C LEU A 81 8.92 -2.04 2.25
N GLU A 82 8.68 -3.12 3.00
CA GLU A 82 8.85 -4.49 2.51
C GLU A 82 7.66 -4.88 1.61
N SER A 83 7.87 -4.82 0.30
CA SER A 83 6.86 -5.08 -0.73
C SER A 83 6.19 -6.46 -0.65
N SER A 84 6.82 -7.44 0.01
CA SER A 84 6.29 -8.79 0.21
C SER A 84 5.05 -8.87 1.11
N TRP A 85 4.75 -7.81 1.86
CA TRP A 85 3.58 -7.73 2.75
C TRP A 85 2.41 -6.95 2.13
N TRP A 86 2.58 -6.46 0.90
CA TRP A 86 1.59 -5.67 0.19
C TRP A 86 1.05 -6.45 -1.00
N PHE A 87 -0.24 -6.27 -1.26
CA PHE A 87 -0.97 -7.01 -2.28
C PHE A 87 -1.80 -6.06 -3.13
N VAL A 88 -1.95 -6.39 -4.42
CA VAL A 88 -3.05 -5.84 -5.22
C VAL A 88 -4.31 -6.59 -4.79
N ALA A 89 -5.20 -5.90 -4.09
CA ALA A 89 -6.45 -6.45 -3.58
C ALA A 89 -7.52 -6.48 -4.68
N GLU A 90 -7.63 -5.40 -5.46
CA GLU A 90 -8.64 -5.27 -6.50
C GLU A 90 -8.17 -4.32 -7.61
N GLN A 91 -8.57 -4.62 -8.84
CA GLN A 91 -8.49 -3.65 -9.94
C GLN A 91 -9.80 -2.86 -10.00
N LEU A 92 -9.80 -1.64 -9.45
CA LEU A 92 -10.99 -0.78 -9.38
C LEU A 92 -11.39 -0.24 -10.77
N SER A 93 -10.41 0.05 -11.63
CA SER A 93 -10.60 0.48 -13.01
C SER A 93 -9.41 0.06 -13.89
N ALA A 94 -9.45 0.43 -15.17
CA ALA A 94 -8.34 0.19 -16.09
C ALA A 94 -7.02 0.84 -15.64
N ASP A 95 -7.08 1.92 -14.88
CA ASP A 95 -5.97 2.79 -14.49
C ASP A 95 -5.86 2.99 -12.96
N MET A 96 -6.72 2.36 -12.15
CA MET A 96 -6.70 2.50 -10.70
C MET A 96 -6.81 1.14 -10.00
N TRP A 97 -5.85 0.85 -9.13
CA TRP A 97 -5.76 -0.41 -8.39
C TRP A 97 -5.81 -0.16 -6.89
N LEU A 98 -6.51 -1.03 -6.16
CA LEU A 98 -6.52 -1.05 -4.71
C LEU A 98 -5.36 -1.92 -4.21
N ILE A 99 -4.52 -1.33 -3.37
CA ILE A 99 -3.41 -1.99 -2.71
C ILE A 99 -3.75 -2.12 -1.23
N ASP A 100 -3.53 -3.29 -0.64
CA ASP A 100 -3.72 -3.50 0.78
C ASP A 100 -2.55 -4.20 1.45
N ASN A 101 -2.51 -4.05 2.76
CA ASN A 101 -1.75 -4.88 3.67
C ASN A 101 -2.74 -5.46 4.69
N PRO A 102 -3.17 -6.72 4.49
CA PRO A 102 -4.20 -7.33 5.33
C PRO A 102 -3.76 -7.45 6.80
N PHE A 103 -2.46 -7.52 7.06
CA PHE A 103 -1.91 -7.61 8.41
C PHE A 103 -1.92 -6.28 9.17
N LEU A 104 -2.08 -5.16 8.46
CA LEU A 104 -2.20 -3.83 9.06
C LEU A 104 -3.62 -3.27 8.99
N MET A 105 -4.54 -3.94 8.28
CA MET A 105 -5.85 -3.40 7.92
C MET A 105 -5.73 -2.00 7.30
N ARG A 106 -4.76 -1.85 6.38
CA ARG A 106 -4.52 -0.61 5.64
C ARG A 106 -4.70 -0.88 4.17
N SER A 107 -5.36 0.05 3.48
CA SER A 107 -5.51 0.01 2.04
C SER A 107 -5.41 1.41 1.45
N PHE A 108 -4.88 1.51 0.24
CA PHE A 108 -4.81 2.75 -0.51
C PHE A 108 -4.93 2.42 -1.99
N SER A 109 -5.41 3.37 -2.79
CA SER A 109 -5.46 3.17 -4.25
C SER A 109 -4.25 3.81 -4.93
N VAL A 110 -3.82 3.21 -6.03
CA VAL A 110 -2.76 3.70 -6.91
C VAL A 110 -3.38 3.98 -8.26
N SER A 111 -3.21 5.19 -8.79
CA SER A 111 -3.54 5.52 -10.18
C SER A 111 -2.31 5.46 -11.07
N PHE A 112 -2.51 5.11 -12.34
CA PHE A 112 -1.47 4.97 -13.35
C PHE A 112 -1.70 5.89 -14.55
N HIS A 113 -0.62 6.34 -15.17
CA HIS A 113 -0.64 6.96 -16.49
C HIS A 113 -0.80 5.91 -17.61
N GLU A 114 -1.06 6.36 -18.84
CA GLU A 114 -1.12 5.49 -20.03
C GLU A 114 0.19 4.74 -20.29
N ASP A 115 1.32 5.24 -19.78
CA ASP A 115 2.64 4.59 -19.86
C ASP A 115 2.96 3.69 -18.66
N GLU A 116 1.94 3.35 -17.87
CA GLU A 116 1.98 2.43 -16.71
C GLU A 116 2.75 2.93 -15.49
N ARG A 117 3.28 4.17 -15.52
CA ARG A 117 3.89 4.79 -14.34
C ARG A 117 2.83 5.26 -13.34
N ILE A 118 3.20 5.29 -12.06
CA ILE A 118 2.31 5.79 -11.01
C ILE A 118 2.05 7.30 -11.22
N ASP A 119 0.78 7.66 -11.35
CA ASP A 119 0.29 9.04 -11.39
C ASP A 119 0.05 9.60 -9.97
N GLY A 120 -0.39 8.76 -9.03
CA GLY A 120 -0.55 9.16 -7.64
C GLY A 120 -1.14 8.09 -6.74
N PHE A 121 -1.20 8.43 -5.46
CA PHE A 121 -1.79 7.61 -4.41
C PHE A 121 -3.07 8.26 -3.91
N TRP A 122 -3.99 7.43 -3.45
CA TRP A 122 -5.28 7.86 -2.95
C TRP A 122 -5.62 7.14 -1.65
N TYR A 123 -6.19 7.87 -0.72
CA TYR A 123 -6.70 7.31 0.53
C TYR A 123 -8.10 7.83 0.81
N ASP A 124 -8.90 7.01 1.49
CA ASP A 124 -10.25 7.35 1.91
C ASP A 124 -10.24 7.84 3.36
N THR A 125 -10.90 8.96 3.62
CA THR A 125 -11.09 9.52 4.97
C THR A 125 -12.47 9.20 5.55
N GLY A 126 -13.28 8.37 4.90
CA GLY A 126 -14.68 8.08 5.20
C GLY A 126 -15.64 9.10 4.57
N ASP A 127 -15.24 10.37 4.54
CA ASP A 127 -16.02 11.47 3.94
C ASP A 127 -15.62 11.79 2.50
N ALA A 128 -14.36 11.51 2.13
CA ALA A 128 -13.80 11.87 0.84
C ALA A 128 -12.59 10.99 0.48
N LYS A 129 -12.37 10.84 -0.83
CA LYS A 129 -11.12 10.30 -1.38
C LYS A 129 -10.16 11.45 -1.68
N ILE A 130 -8.94 11.37 -1.16
CA ILE A 130 -7.92 12.40 -1.29
C ILE A 130 -6.73 11.86 -2.10
N LYS A 131 -6.32 12.60 -3.14
CA LYS A 131 -5.10 12.32 -3.92
C LYS A 131 -3.88 12.90 -3.20
N THR A 132 -2.79 12.14 -3.14
CA THR A 132 -1.48 12.59 -2.69
C THR A 132 -0.36 12.00 -3.55
N SER A 133 0.77 12.70 -3.64
CA SER A 133 2.01 12.16 -4.22
C SER A 133 2.86 11.40 -3.19
N ASN A 134 2.45 11.37 -1.92
CA ASN A 134 3.20 10.73 -0.84
C ASN A 134 2.56 9.39 -0.43
N LEU A 135 3.23 8.30 -0.77
CA LEU A 135 2.84 6.93 -0.41
C LEU A 135 2.65 6.74 1.10
N ILE A 136 3.56 7.27 1.93
CA ILE A 136 3.47 7.12 3.39
C ILE A 136 2.25 7.86 3.95
N GLU A 137 1.93 9.02 3.39
CA GLU A 137 0.71 9.73 3.73
C GLU A 137 -0.53 8.89 3.40
N ALA A 138 -0.59 8.32 2.19
CA ALA A 138 -1.72 7.49 1.77
C ALA A 138 -1.92 6.28 2.69
N ILE A 139 -0.85 5.63 3.13
CA ILE A 139 -0.91 4.48 4.04
C ILE A 139 -1.37 4.88 5.45
N LEU A 140 -0.82 5.96 6.01
CA LEU A 140 -1.10 6.33 7.39
C LEU A 140 -2.48 6.94 7.57
N LEU A 141 -2.96 7.64 6.54
CA LEU A 141 -4.23 8.37 6.59
C LEU A 141 -5.39 7.58 6.01
N SER A 142 -5.16 6.41 5.41
CA SER A 142 -6.25 5.50 5.03
C SER A 142 -6.99 5.02 6.28
N GLN A 143 -8.29 5.28 6.35
CA GLN A 143 -9.10 4.65 7.41
C GLN A 143 -9.22 3.14 7.15
N PRO A 144 -9.28 2.31 8.22
CA PRO A 144 -9.63 0.89 8.11
C PRO A 144 -11.06 0.69 7.61
#